data_AF-A0A933W7G1-F1
#
_entry.id   AF-A0A933W7G1-F1
#
_cell.length_a   1.000
_cell.length_b   1.000
_cell.length_c   1.000
_cell.angle_alpha   90.00
_cell.angle_beta   90.00
_cell.angle_gamma   90.00
#
_symmetry.space_group_name_H-M   'P 1'
#
loop_
_entity.id
_entity.type
_entity.pdbx_description
1 polymer ?
#
loop_
_entity_poly.entity_id
_entity_poly.type
_entity_poly.pdbx_seq_one_letter_code
_entity_poly.pdbx_strand_id
1 'polypeptide(L)'
;MSDEAFEKVELDTRTSNACSPDVDFAKFRGIAIAMPKKVALGRVTTRVPVCGAYAFTAAEFAKLPEFPYGIAFLVRDLGTNETFQGHFVSDEFEDDEPVPPPAPPADPARVLGGYFNVNLVPAWHAPGRPGKYRVVFTVNEWASAPVDFEVVK
;
A
#
# COMPACT_ATOMS: atom_id res chain seq x y z
N MET A 1 7.25 1.79 15.89
CA MET A 1 8.39 2.33 15.11
C MET A 1 8.35 3.86 15.17
N SER A 2 9.51 4.53 15.18
CA SER A 2 9.58 6.01 15.13
C SER A 2 9.53 6.51 13.69
N ASP A 3 9.17 7.78 13.49
CA ASP A 3 9.10 8.40 12.16
C ASP A 3 10.47 8.37 11.44
N GLU A 4 11.56 8.65 12.15
CA GLU A 4 12.94 8.59 11.64
C GLU A 4 13.34 7.19 11.16
N ALA A 5 12.76 6.14 11.74
CA ALA A 5 13.07 4.78 11.33
C ALA A 5 12.45 4.47 9.96
N PHE A 6 11.32 5.11 9.60
CA PHE A 6 10.71 4.95 8.28
C PHE A 6 11.60 5.54 7.17
N GLU A 7 12.44 6.52 7.51
CA GLU A 7 13.39 7.10 6.55
C GLU A 7 14.46 6.09 6.08
N LYS A 8 14.68 5.01 6.82
CA LYS A 8 15.70 4.00 6.48
C LYS A 8 15.12 2.75 5.81
N VAL A 9 13.80 2.70 5.65
CA VAL A 9 13.10 1.57 5.03
C VAL A 9 13.43 1.52 3.54
N GLU A 10 13.86 0.36 3.07
CA GLU A 10 13.95 0.09 1.65
C GLU A 10 12.53 0.02 1.04
N LEU A 11 12.22 0.95 0.15
CA LEU A 11 10.94 1.04 -0.54
C LEU A 11 10.97 0.28 -1.85
N ASP A 12 9.78 0.08 -2.41
CA ASP A 12 9.53 -0.61 -3.67
C ASP A 12 9.96 -2.08 -3.61
N THR A 13 9.80 -2.69 -2.42
CA THR A 13 10.12 -4.09 -2.12
C THR A 13 8.90 -4.85 -1.64
N ARG A 14 8.94 -6.19 -1.76
CA ARG A 14 7.89 -7.12 -1.27
C ARG A 14 8.33 -7.92 -0.04
N THR A 15 9.36 -7.46 0.66
CA THR A 15 9.98 -8.15 1.79
C THR A 15 9.50 -7.59 3.13
N SER A 16 9.49 -8.44 4.15
CA SER A 16 9.25 -8.00 5.53
C SER A 16 10.44 -7.20 6.03
N ASN A 17 10.19 -6.14 6.80
CA ASN A 17 11.20 -5.33 7.46
C ASN A 17 10.65 -4.77 8.79
N ALA A 18 11.36 -3.83 9.40
CA ALA A 18 11.00 -3.25 10.70
C ALA A 18 9.70 -2.41 10.71
N CYS A 19 9.21 -1.92 9.56
CA CYS A 19 7.95 -1.17 9.47
C CYS A 19 6.77 -2.03 9.06
N SER A 20 6.99 -3.29 8.66
CA SER A 20 5.92 -4.19 8.26
C SER A 20 4.92 -4.37 9.42
N PRO A 21 3.60 -4.33 9.15
CA PRO A 21 2.59 -4.64 10.15
C PRO A 21 2.80 -6.04 10.73
N ASP A 22 2.72 -6.17 12.04
CA ASP A 22 2.78 -7.46 12.74
C ASP A 22 1.43 -8.17 12.58
N VAL A 23 1.37 -9.12 11.65
CA VAL A 23 0.15 -9.87 11.32
C VAL A 23 0.38 -11.37 11.44
N ASP A 24 -0.56 -12.06 12.09
CA ASP A 24 -0.64 -13.52 12.08
C ASP A 24 -1.35 -13.98 10.79
N PHE A 25 -0.58 -14.34 9.75
CA PHE A 25 -1.12 -14.79 8.46
C PHE A 25 -2.06 -16.01 8.56
N ALA A 26 -2.00 -16.79 9.64
CA ALA A 26 -2.95 -17.89 9.84
C ALA A 26 -4.37 -17.36 10.10
N LYS A 27 -4.50 -16.20 10.74
CA LYS A 27 -5.79 -15.61 11.18
C LYS A 27 -6.17 -14.34 10.43
N PHE A 28 -5.20 -13.59 9.94
CA PHE A 28 -5.39 -12.30 9.30
C PHE A 28 -5.91 -12.46 7.86
N ARG A 29 -6.93 -11.69 7.50
CA ARG A 29 -7.42 -11.54 6.12
C ARG A 29 -7.63 -10.06 5.84
N GLY A 30 -7.22 -9.59 4.67
CA GLY A 30 -7.30 -8.19 4.28
C GLY A 30 -5.94 -7.53 4.09
N ILE A 31 -5.90 -6.22 4.32
CA ILE A 31 -4.72 -5.37 4.14
C ILE A 31 -4.45 -4.61 5.45
N ALA A 32 -3.22 -4.65 5.91
CA ALA A 32 -2.73 -3.84 7.02
C ALA A 32 -1.66 -2.91 6.49
N ILE A 33 -1.60 -1.69 7.01
CA ILE A 33 -0.59 -0.70 6.64
C ILE A 33 -0.03 -0.02 7.88
N ALA A 34 1.22 0.41 7.77
CA ALA A 34 1.93 1.23 8.73
C ALA A 34 2.71 2.30 7.97
N MET A 35 2.72 3.51 8.50
CA MET A 35 3.39 4.66 7.91
C MET A 35 3.82 5.63 9.02
N PRO A 36 4.75 6.56 8.76
CA PRO A 36 5.13 7.56 9.74
C PRO A 36 3.98 8.52 10.01
N LYS A 37 3.89 9.01 11.25
CA LYS A 37 2.86 9.99 11.63
C LYS A 37 3.17 11.38 11.07
N LYS A 38 4.46 11.67 10.87
CA LYS A 38 4.93 12.91 10.28
C LYS A 38 5.81 12.63 9.08
N VAL A 39 5.56 13.35 8.01
CA VAL A 39 6.36 13.33 6.79
C VAL A 39 6.88 14.73 6.53
N ALA A 40 8.20 14.88 6.41
CA ALA A 40 8.78 16.14 6.00
C ALA A 40 8.60 16.34 4.49
N LEU A 41 8.09 17.51 4.11
CA LEU A 41 8.05 17.95 2.72
C LEU A 41 9.49 18.20 2.27
N GLY A 42 10.02 17.30 1.44
CA GLY A 42 11.38 17.44 0.95
C GLY A 42 11.51 18.63 -0.01
N ARG A 43 12.64 19.33 0.06
CA ARG A 43 12.96 20.43 -0.89
C ARG A 43 13.19 19.92 -2.32
N VAL A 44 13.67 18.69 -2.46
CA VAL A 44 14.03 18.07 -3.75
C VAL A 44 13.14 16.85 -4.01
N THR A 45 12.97 15.97 -3.02
CA THR A 45 12.09 14.81 -3.10
C THR A 45 11.35 14.63 -1.79
N THR A 46 10.01 14.65 -1.82
CA THR A 46 9.19 14.21 -0.68
C THR A 46 9.12 12.70 -0.71
N ARG A 47 9.20 12.06 0.46
CA ARG A 47 9.10 10.61 0.60
C ARG A 47 8.03 10.28 1.63
N VAL A 48 7.03 9.51 1.22
CA VAL A 48 5.91 9.07 2.07
C VAL A 48 5.96 7.54 2.09
N PRO A 49 6.77 6.94 3.00
CA PRO A 49 6.94 5.50 3.07
C PRO A 49 5.69 4.85 3.67
N VAL A 50 5.18 3.82 3.01
CA VAL A 50 4.11 2.97 3.52
C VAL A 50 4.57 1.52 3.46
N CYS A 51 4.40 0.82 4.56
CA CYS A 51 4.71 -0.59 4.70
C CYS A 51 3.41 -1.33 4.99
N GLY A 52 3.13 -2.39 4.24
CA GLY A 52 1.90 -3.12 4.36
C GLY A 52 2.08 -4.62 4.32
N ALA A 53 1.04 -5.29 4.79
CA ALA A 53 0.88 -6.72 4.72
C ALA A 53 -0.51 -7.03 4.14
N TYR A 54 -0.61 -8.07 3.33
CA TYR A 54 -1.87 -8.52 2.77
C TYR A 54 -2.02 -10.03 2.95
N ALA A 55 -3.25 -10.50 3.12
CA ALA A 55 -3.53 -11.92 3.22
C ALA A 55 -4.93 -12.22 2.70
N PHE A 56 -5.04 -13.10 1.72
CA PHE A 56 -6.30 -13.52 1.10
C PHE A 56 -6.27 -15.02 0.86
N THR A 57 -7.42 -15.66 0.78
CA THR A 57 -7.54 -17.03 0.26
C THR A 57 -7.24 -17.04 -1.24
N ALA A 58 -6.80 -18.17 -1.78
CA ALA A 58 -6.54 -18.31 -3.21
C ALA A 58 -7.80 -18.05 -4.05
N ALA A 59 -8.99 -18.39 -3.52
CA ALA A 59 -10.27 -18.07 -4.16
C ALA A 59 -10.58 -16.55 -4.20
N GLU A 60 -10.24 -15.81 -3.14
CA GLU A 60 -10.36 -14.35 -3.12
C GLU A 60 -9.33 -13.71 -4.05
N PHE A 61 -8.10 -14.22 -4.02
CA PHE A 61 -7.00 -13.75 -4.87
C PHE A 61 -7.31 -13.91 -6.36
N ALA A 62 -7.95 -15.01 -6.75
CA ALA A 62 -8.38 -15.27 -8.13
C ALA A 62 -9.44 -14.29 -8.65
N LYS A 63 -10.13 -13.55 -7.76
CA LYS A 63 -11.10 -12.50 -8.14
C LYS A 63 -10.44 -11.12 -8.23
N LEU A 64 -9.20 -10.99 -7.78
CA LEU A 64 -8.51 -9.70 -7.80
C LEU A 64 -8.10 -9.36 -9.23
N PRO A 65 -8.34 -8.11 -9.69
CA PRO A 65 -7.68 -7.64 -10.89
C PRO A 65 -6.17 -7.75 -10.67
N GLU A 66 -5.45 -8.19 -11.71
CA GLU A 66 -4.02 -8.50 -11.75
C GLU A 66 -3.25 -8.06 -10.49
N PHE A 67 -2.87 -8.99 -9.62
CA PHE A 67 -2.17 -8.63 -8.39
C PHE A 67 -0.67 -8.43 -8.65
N PRO A 68 -0.02 -7.37 -8.14
CA PRO A 68 -0.52 -6.40 -7.15
C PRO A 68 -1.18 -5.14 -7.72
N TYR A 69 -1.37 -5.01 -9.04
CA TYR A 69 -2.05 -3.86 -9.68
C TYR A 69 -3.45 -3.57 -9.09
N GLY A 70 -4.09 -4.59 -8.50
CA GLY A 70 -5.35 -4.47 -7.77
C GLY A 70 -5.29 -3.74 -6.42
N ILE A 71 -4.12 -3.43 -5.85
CA ILE A 71 -4.02 -2.62 -4.62
C ILE A 71 -4.05 -1.14 -5.00
N ALA A 72 -5.15 -0.47 -4.68
CA ALA A 72 -5.28 0.98 -4.80
C ALA A 72 -5.10 1.66 -3.44
N PHE A 73 -4.84 2.96 -3.44
CA PHE A 73 -4.89 3.78 -2.24
C PHE A 73 -5.74 5.02 -2.48
N LEU A 74 -6.29 5.54 -1.39
CA LEU A 74 -7.05 6.78 -1.34
C LEU A 74 -6.48 7.66 -0.23
N VAL A 75 -5.96 8.83 -0.59
CA VAL A 75 -5.48 9.86 0.34
C VAL A 75 -6.49 11.00 0.37
N ARG A 76 -6.96 11.38 1.55
CA ARG A 76 -7.84 12.54 1.75
C ARG A 76 -7.10 13.62 2.53
N ASP A 77 -7.09 14.84 1.99
CA ASP A 77 -6.70 16.05 2.72
C ASP A 77 -7.82 16.39 3.72
N LEU A 78 -7.50 16.41 5.01
CA LEU A 78 -8.49 16.66 6.08
C LEU A 78 -8.80 18.14 6.26
N GLY A 79 -7.99 19.04 5.70
CA GLY A 79 -8.23 20.49 5.70
C GLY A 79 -9.14 20.94 4.56
N THR A 80 -8.93 20.40 3.35
CA THR A 80 -9.70 20.80 2.15
C THR A 80 -10.79 19.81 1.76
N ASN A 81 -10.80 18.60 2.33
CA ASN A 81 -11.61 17.46 1.89
C ASN A 81 -11.31 16.97 0.47
N GLU A 82 -10.24 17.45 -0.17
CA GLU A 82 -9.80 16.91 -1.45
C GLU A 82 -9.33 15.47 -1.29
N THR A 83 -9.61 14.64 -2.30
CA THR A 83 -9.28 13.22 -2.29
C THR A 83 -8.44 12.90 -3.52
N PHE A 84 -7.41 12.10 -3.30
CA PHE A 84 -6.45 11.65 -4.30
C PHE A 84 -6.44 10.13 -4.31
N GLN A 85 -6.40 9.55 -5.49
CA GLN A 85 -6.39 8.10 -5.67
C GLN A 85 -5.23 7.72 -6.57
N GLY A 86 -4.61 6.58 -6.27
CA GLY A 86 -3.61 5.97 -7.13
C GLY A 86 -3.58 4.45 -6.95
N HIS A 87 -2.78 3.80 -7.77
CA HIS A 87 -2.55 2.36 -7.72
C HIS A 87 -1.14 2.06 -7.24
N PHE A 88 -0.99 0.87 -6.67
CA PHE A 88 0.30 0.23 -6.45
C PHE A 88 0.90 -0.11 -7.82
N VAL A 89 1.87 0.68 -8.29
CA VAL A 89 2.64 0.39 -9.50
C VAL A 89 4.11 0.71 -9.22
N SER A 90 4.98 -0.29 -9.34
CA SER A 90 6.33 -0.07 -9.84
C SER A 90 6.22 -0.23 -11.35
N ASP A 91 6.54 0.80 -12.12
CA ASP A 91 6.39 0.86 -13.60
C ASP A 91 7.27 -0.14 -14.38
N GLU A 92 7.74 -1.23 -13.76
CA GLU A 92 8.71 -2.18 -14.35
C GLU A 92 8.10 -3.50 -14.83
N PHE A 93 6.78 -3.64 -14.89
CA PHE A 93 6.14 -4.88 -15.36
C PHE A 93 5.04 -4.56 -16.39
N GLU A 94 5.45 -4.10 -17.56
CA GLU A 94 4.66 -4.26 -18.79
C GLU A 94 5.03 -5.62 -19.39
N ASP A 95 4.22 -6.65 -19.13
CA ASP A 95 4.23 -7.87 -19.95
C ASP A 95 3.12 -7.73 -20.99
N ASP A 96 3.51 -7.54 -22.26
CA ASP A 96 2.65 -7.27 -23.44
C ASP A 96 1.86 -8.50 -23.94
N GLU A 97 1.84 -9.61 -23.21
CA GLU A 97 1.11 -10.82 -23.62
C GLU A 97 -0.19 -11.00 -22.82
N PRO A 98 -1.32 -11.31 -23.48
CA PRO A 98 -2.55 -11.63 -22.77
C PRO A 98 -2.33 -12.90 -21.93
N VAL A 99 -2.23 -12.71 -20.61
CA VAL A 99 -2.10 -13.82 -19.66
C VAL A 99 -3.37 -14.68 -19.78
N PRO A 100 -3.25 -15.99 -20.08
CA PRO A 100 -4.41 -16.86 -20.12
C PRO A 100 -5.14 -16.81 -18.76
N PRO A 101 -6.48 -16.94 -18.75
CA PRO A 101 -7.23 -16.88 -17.50
C PRO A 101 -6.65 -17.87 -16.49
N PRO A 102 -6.35 -17.43 -15.25
CA PRO A 102 -5.68 -18.29 -14.28
C PRO A 102 -6.52 -19.55 -14.04
N ALA A 103 -5.86 -20.70 -14.04
CA ALA A 103 -6.51 -21.95 -13.66
C ALA A 103 -7.08 -21.82 -12.24
N PRO A 104 -8.23 -22.48 -11.93
CA PRO A 104 -8.77 -22.47 -10.58
C PRO A 104 -7.70 -22.92 -9.57
N PRO A 105 -7.59 -22.27 -8.40
CA PRO A 105 -6.60 -22.63 -7.41
C PRO A 105 -6.83 -24.07 -6.90
N ALA A 106 -5.77 -24.86 -6.83
CA ALA A 106 -5.83 -26.27 -6.39
C ALA A 106 -6.37 -26.43 -4.96
N ASP A 107 -6.09 -25.46 -4.09
CA ASP A 107 -6.72 -25.32 -2.78
C ASP A 107 -7.27 -23.90 -2.66
N PRO A 108 -8.60 -23.69 -2.83
CA PRO A 108 -9.21 -22.38 -2.77
C PRO A 108 -9.14 -21.74 -1.38
N ALA A 109 -8.98 -22.54 -0.31
CA ALA A 109 -8.88 -22.06 1.06
C ALA A 109 -7.45 -21.71 1.48
N ARG A 110 -6.45 -22.11 0.68
CA ARG A 110 -5.04 -21.76 0.91
C ARG A 110 -4.89 -20.25 1.03
N VAL A 111 -4.19 -19.82 2.07
CA VAL A 111 -3.87 -18.41 2.28
C VAL A 111 -2.66 -18.02 1.45
N LEU A 112 -2.80 -16.94 0.70
CA LEU A 112 -1.75 -16.23 -0.01
C LEU A 112 -1.57 -14.89 0.70
N GLY A 113 -0.38 -14.65 1.22
CA GLY A 113 -0.07 -13.41 1.90
C GLY A 113 1.37 -12.99 1.71
N GLY A 114 1.62 -11.71 1.91
CA GLY A 114 2.94 -11.12 1.73
C GLY A 114 3.01 -9.70 2.26
N TYR A 115 4.15 -9.08 2.03
CA TYR A 115 4.46 -7.72 2.44
C TYR A 115 4.66 -6.83 1.22
N PHE A 116 4.52 -5.52 1.42
CA PHE A 116 4.90 -4.50 0.44
C PHE A 116 5.42 -3.26 1.14
N ASN A 117 6.39 -2.58 0.54
CA ASN A 117 6.91 -1.31 1.01
C ASN A 117 6.92 -0.36 -0.19
N VAL A 118 6.30 0.81 -0.09
CA VAL A 118 6.14 1.75 -1.22
C VAL A 118 6.37 3.19 -0.84
N ASN A 119 6.74 3.99 -1.83
CA ASN A 119 6.63 5.43 -1.73
C ASN A 119 5.28 5.89 -2.30
N LEU A 120 4.43 6.54 -1.50
CA LEU A 120 3.16 7.07 -2.01
C LEU A 120 3.33 8.26 -2.96
N VAL A 121 4.45 8.98 -2.92
CA VAL A 121 4.60 10.27 -3.62
C VAL A 121 4.44 10.19 -5.14
N PRO A 122 5.09 9.24 -5.87
CA PRO A 122 4.97 9.14 -7.32
C PRO A 122 3.52 8.94 -7.77
N ALA A 123 2.77 8.11 -7.05
CA ALA A 123 1.38 7.81 -7.40
C ALA A 123 0.40 8.88 -6.88
N TRP A 124 0.66 9.47 -5.71
CA TRP A 124 -0.22 10.48 -5.08
C TRP A 124 -0.16 11.83 -5.80
N HIS A 125 0.97 12.19 -6.43
CA HIS A 125 1.23 13.56 -6.89
C HIS A 125 0.96 14.58 -5.77
N ALA A 126 1.54 14.31 -4.60
CA ALA A 126 1.24 14.98 -3.34
C ALA A 126 1.10 16.52 -3.51
N PRO A 127 0.02 17.14 -3.02
CA PRO A 127 -0.04 18.59 -2.96
C PRO A 127 1.16 19.06 -2.14
N GLY A 128 2.01 19.89 -2.74
CA GLY A 128 3.28 20.37 -2.17
C GLY A 128 3.10 21.33 -0.98
N ARG A 129 2.16 21.02 -0.08
CA ARG A 129 1.73 21.83 1.05
C ARG A 129 1.63 21.00 2.33
N PRO A 130 2.01 21.58 3.48
CA PRO A 130 1.76 20.97 4.78
C PRO A 130 0.27 20.79 5.05
N GLY A 131 -0.07 19.75 5.80
CA GLY A 131 -1.46 19.43 6.11
C GLY A 131 -1.60 18.09 6.81
N LYS A 132 -2.82 17.81 7.26
CA LYS A 132 -3.18 16.49 7.80
C LYS A 132 -3.91 15.71 6.72
N TYR A 133 -3.50 14.47 6.54
CA TYR A 133 -4.00 13.59 5.51
C TYR A 133 -4.40 12.25 6.14
N ARG A 134 -5.35 11.58 5.50
CA ARG A 134 -5.77 10.22 5.85
C ARG A 134 -5.59 9.33 4.65
N VAL A 135 -4.93 8.19 4.81
CA VAL A 135 -4.79 7.19 3.75
C VAL A 135 -5.52 5.89 4.10
N VAL A 136 -6.10 5.27 3.08
CA VAL A 136 -6.65 3.91 3.12
C VAL A 136 -6.13 3.16 1.89
N PHE A 137 -5.75 1.91 2.05
CA PHE A 137 -5.44 1.01 0.94
C PHE A 137 -6.61 0.07 0.70
N THR A 138 -6.95 -0.20 -0.55
CA THR A 138 -8.11 -0.99 -0.96
C THR A 138 -7.77 -2.01 -2.02
N VAL A 139 -8.37 -3.19 -1.93
CA VAL A 139 -8.29 -4.27 -2.93
C VAL A 139 -9.67 -4.89 -3.04
N ASN A 140 -10.34 -4.71 -4.17
CA ASN A 140 -11.72 -5.14 -4.36
C ASN A 140 -12.63 -4.63 -3.21
N GLU A 141 -13.23 -5.53 -2.42
CA GLU A 141 -14.08 -5.20 -1.27
C GLU A 141 -13.31 -5.00 0.05
N TRP A 142 -12.00 -5.24 0.06
CA TRP A 142 -11.15 -5.14 1.24
C TRP A 142 -10.54 -3.75 1.37
N ALA A 143 -10.50 -3.25 2.60
CA ALA A 143 -9.86 -1.99 2.94
C ALA A 143 -8.98 -2.15 4.17
N SER A 144 -7.84 -1.45 4.19
CA SER A 144 -7.05 -1.28 5.40
C SER A 144 -7.77 -0.39 6.40
N ALA A 145 -7.35 -0.44 7.66
CA ALA A 145 -7.68 0.62 8.60
C ALA A 145 -7.15 1.98 8.06
N PRO A 146 -7.89 3.09 8.24
CA PRO A 146 -7.41 4.40 7.87
C PRO A 146 -6.23 4.80 8.77
N VAL A 147 -5.19 5.38 8.16
CA VAL A 147 -4.05 5.92 8.88
C VAL A 147 -3.92 7.42 8.62
N ASP A 148 -3.84 8.19 9.70
CA ASP A 148 -3.65 9.63 9.66
C ASP A 148 -2.16 9.97 9.72
N PHE A 149 -1.73 10.88 8.85
CA PHE A 149 -0.37 11.41 8.83
C PHE A 149 -0.38 12.92 8.58
N GLU A 150 0.70 13.58 8.99
CA GLU A 150 0.88 15.02 8.85
C GLU A 150 2.08 15.29 7.94
N VAL A 151 1.88 16.07 6.88
CA VAL A 151 2.97 16.63 6.10
C VAL A 151 3.39 17.94 6.74
N VAL A 152 4.67 18.04 7.10
CA VAL A 152 5.29 19.22 7.74
C VAL A 152 6.36 19.82 6.81
N LYS A 153 6.78 21.07 7.04
CA LYS A 153 7.90 21.68 6.30
C LYS A 153 9.25 21.32 6.90
#